data_AF-A0A1F6BHB0-F1
#
_entry.id   AF-A0A1F6BHB0-F1
#
_cell.length_a   1.000
_cell.length_b   1.000
_cell.length_c   1.000
_cell.angle_alpha   90.00
_cell.angle_beta   90.00
_cell.angle_gamma   90.00
#
_symmetry.space_group_name_H-M   'P 1'
#
loop_
_entity.id
_entity.type
_entity.pdbx_description
1 polymer ?
#
loop_
_entity_poly.entity_id
_entity_poly.type
_entity_poly.pdbx_seq_one_letter_code
_entity_poly.pdbx_strand_id
1 'polypeptide(L)'
;MSIAEAKISRKQLNSLILILGLVFLLPVVIYFLGRRMDIRPKASLAGQANFRLNSTTTSVNAGQQVSVLVSLELTDPNIRVSAATFPLLYDGSKLRLSSVTPNTSSGFTDVVWLEQSGQTYPAEGNGQLKFMGMALVNKNPTANLSANTVTLANVTFDALVNGDAVIKFPDDNKALQVVGTSL
;
A
#
# COMPACT_ATOMS: atom_id res chain seq x y z
N MET A 1 56.08 -34.92 30.45
CA MET A 1 55.29 -34.16 29.45
C MET A 1 55.05 -32.77 30.01
N SER A 2 55.81 -31.79 29.53
CA SER A 2 55.63 -30.37 29.91
C SER A 2 54.84 -29.70 28.79
N ILE A 3 53.65 -29.20 29.11
CA ILE A 3 52.85 -28.39 28.19
C ILE A 3 53.45 -27.00 28.21
N ALA A 4 54.11 -26.60 27.13
CA ALA A 4 54.64 -25.25 26.99
C ALA A 4 53.48 -24.25 26.96
N GLU A 5 53.38 -23.42 28.00
CA GLU A 5 52.47 -22.27 28.01
C GLU A 5 52.89 -21.28 26.91
N ALA A 6 52.09 -21.20 25.85
CA ALA A 6 52.28 -20.21 24.80
C ALA A 6 51.98 -18.82 25.38
N LYS A 7 53.04 -18.05 25.66
CA LYS A 7 52.94 -16.69 26.21
C LYS A 7 52.44 -15.74 25.11
N ILE A 8 51.17 -15.37 25.16
CA ILE A 8 50.55 -14.43 24.20
C ILE A 8 51.28 -13.09 24.28
N SER A 9 51.77 -12.60 23.14
CA SER A 9 52.41 -11.28 23.07
C SER A 9 51.38 -10.16 23.27
N ARG A 10 51.79 -9.03 23.86
CA ARG A 10 50.90 -7.86 24.07
C ARG A 10 50.21 -7.39 22.79
N LYS A 11 50.90 -7.53 21.63
CA LYS A 11 50.34 -7.20 20.32
C LYS A 11 49.19 -8.14 19.95
N GLN A 12 49.36 -9.44 20.16
CA GLN A 12 48.31 -10.45 19.91
C GLN A 12 47.11 -10.26 20.84
N LEU A 13 47.35 -9.93 22.12
CA LEU A 13 46.28 -9.64 23.07
C LEU A 13 45.47 -8.40 22.65
N ASN A 14 46.14 -7.32 22.26
CA ASN A 14 45.47 -6.10 21.81
C ASN A 14 44.67 -6.34 20.52
N SER A 15 45.21 -7.11 19.56
CA SER A 15 44.48 -7.48 18.34
C SER A 15 43.26 -8.35 18.64
N LEU A 16 43.36 -9.29 19.59
CA LEU A 16 42.24 -10.14 19.98
C LEU A 16 41.11 -9.32 20.62
N ILE A 17 41.45 -8.39 21.53
CA ILE A 17 40.48 -7.49 22.15
C ILE A 17 39.79 -6.62 21.10
N LEU A 18 40.54 -6.11 20.11
CA LEU A 18 39.97 -5.30 19.03
C LEU A 18 39.01 -6.09 18.15
N ILE A 19 39.36 -7.32 17.77
CA ILE A 19 38.49 -8.20 16.98
C ILE A 19 37.22 -8.55 17.77
N LEU A 20 37.34 -8.91 19.05
CA LEU A 20 36.19 -9.15 19.92
C LEU A 20 35.28 -7.93 20.02
N GLY A 21 35.87 -6.75 20.25
CA GLY A 21 35.13 -5.49 20.28
C GLY A 21 34.35 -5.24 18.97
N LEU A 22 34.98 -5.49 17.83
CA LEU A 22 34.35 -5.32 16.51
C LEU A 22 33.18 -6.28 16.30
N VAL A 23 33.34 -7.55 16.65
CA VAL A 23 32.31 -8.58 16.53
C VAL A 23 31.10 -8.28 17.43
N PHE A 24 31.34 -7.78 18.65
CA PHE A 24 30.25 -7.41 19.57
C PHE A 24 29.55 -6.09 19.21
N LEU A 25 30.24 -5.15 18.56
CA LEU A 25 29.65 -3.90 18.09
C LEU A 25 28.81 -4.08 16.83
N LEU A 26 29.09 -5.08 16.01
CA LEU A 26 28.45 -5.27 14.71
C LEU A 26 26.91 -5.48 14.81
N PRO A 27 26.37 -6.30 15.73
CA PRO A 27 24.92 -6.43 15.93
C PRO A 27 24.26 -5.13 16.39
N VAL A 28 24.96 -4.35 17.22
CA VAL A 28 24.47 -3.06 17.73
C VAL A 28 24.37 -2.04 16.60
N VAL A 29 25.41 -1.97 15.75
CA VAL A 29 25.43 -1.10 14.57
C VAL A 29 24.35 -1.52 13.56
N ILE A 30 24.18 -2.83 13.30
CA ILE A 30 23.10 -3.34 12.44
C ILE A 30 21.73 -3.00 13.01
N TYR A 31 21.53 -3.15 14.33
CA TYR A 31 20.28 -2.80 15.00
C TYR A 31 19.93 -1.30 14.86
N PHE A 32 20.93 -0.42 15.00
CA PHE A 32 20.73 1.03 14.82
C PHE A 32 20.59 1.43 13.34
N LEU A 33 21.30 0.78 12.41
CA LEU A 33 21.15 0.99 10.97
C LEU A 33 19.76 0.53 10.49
N GLY A 34 19.28 -0.63 10.96
CA GLY A 34 17.95 -1.15 10.65
C GLY A 34 16.81 -0.23 11.08
N ARG A 35 16.99 0.50 12.21
CA ARG A 35 16.01 1.50 12.67
C ARG A 35 16.05 2.83 11.91
N ARG A 36 17.11 3.14 11.16
CA ARG A 36 17.24 4.41 10.41
C ARG A 36 16.83 4.31 8.93
N MET A 37 16.52 3.11 8.41
CA MET A 37 16.16 2.95 7.00
C MET A 37 14.72 3.29 6.63
N ASP A 38 13.90 3.77 7.57
CA ASP A 38 12.51 4.16 7.29
C ASP A 38 12.22 5.64 7.57
N ILE A 39 13.21 6.50 7.32
CA ILE A 39 13.04 7.95 7.35
C ILE A 39 13.54 8.52 6.02
N ARG A 40 12.91 8.10 4.91
CA ARG A 40 12.67 9.11 3.89
C ARG A 40 11.77 10.12 4.59
N PRO A 41 12.15 11.40 4.77
CA PRO A 41 11.17 12.39 5.16
C PRO A 41 10.06 12.25 4.11
N LYS A 42 8.89 11.76 4.55
CA LYS A 42 7.68 11.84 3.74
C LYS A 42 7.67 13.31 3.33
N ALA A 43 7.84 13.57 2.03
CA ALA A 43 7.78 14.94 1.53
C ALA A 43 6.57 15.56 2.20
N SER A 44 6.74 16.72 2.82
CA SER A 44 5.61 17.46 3.38
C SER A 44 4.66 17.70 2.22
N LEU A 45 3.68 16.81 2.09
CA LEU A 45 2.68 16.81 1.04
C LEU A 45 1.88 18.07 1.27
N ALA A 46 2.18 19.12 0.51
CA ALA A 46 1.31 20.26 0.42
C ALA A 46 0.02 19.77 -0.24
N GLY A 47 -1.03 19.68 0.57
CA GLY A 47 -2.37 19.24 0.20
C GLY A 47 -2.71 17.79 0.60
N GLN A 48 -4.00 17.50 0.72
CA GLN A 48 -4.53 16.19 1.10
C GLN A 48 -5.30 15.56 -0.06
N ALA A 49 -5.21 14.24 -0.15
CA ALA A 49 -5.92 13.44 -1.13
C ALA A 49 -6.60 12.29 -0.39
N ASN A 50 -7.92 12.23 -0.46
CA ASN A 50 -8.75 11.30 0.31
C ASN A 50 -9.42 10.31 -0.63
N PHE A 51 -9.26 9.02 -0.38
CA PHE A 51 -10.00 8.02 -1.13
C PHE A 51 -11.46 7.97 -0.67
N ARG A 52 -12.36 7.81 -1.63
CA ARG A 52 -13.79 7.74 -1.40
C ARG A 52 -14.41 6.57 -2.16
N LEU A 53 -15.28 5.86 -1.45
CA LEU A 53 -16.18 4.85 -2.01
C LEU A 53 -17.58 5.44 -2.01
N ASN A 54 -18.20 5.50 -3.19
CA ASN A 54 -19.58 5.91 -3.33
C ASN A 54 -20.35 4.77 -3.99
N SER A 55 -21.30 4.18 -3.27
CA SER A 55 -22.20 3.20 -3.86
C SER A 55 -23.42 3.89 -4.46
N THR A 56 -23.84 3.48 -5.64
CA THR A 56 -25.10 3.96 -6.24
C THR A 56 -26.32 3.30 -5.59
N THR A 57 -26.13 2.12 -4.99
CA THR A 57 -27.17 1.35 -4.31
C THR A 57 -26.69 0.90 -2.93
N THR A 58 -27.45 1.18 -1.89
CA THR A 58 -27.13 0.81 -0.50
C THR A 58 -27.88 -0.43 -0.03
N SER A 59 -28.89 -0.88 -0.77
CA SER A 59 -29.69 -2.06 -0.46
C SER A 59 -29.91 -2.87 -1.75
N VAL A 60 -29.51 -4.14 -1.73
CA VAL A 60 -29.71 -5.09 -2.82
C VAL A 60 -30.11 -6.46 -2.26
N ASN A 61 -30.85 -7.23 -3.04
CA ASN A 61 -31.16 -8.63 -2.72
C ASN A 61 -30.08 -9.57 -3.26
N ALA A 62 -30.01 -10.78 -2.71
CA ALA A 62 -29.20 -11.86 -3.26
C ALA A 62 -29.50 -12.06 -4.77
N GLY A 63 -28.44 -12.19 -5.57
CA GLY A 63 -28.50 -12.29 -7.02
C GLY A 63 -28.47 -10.95 -7.76
N GLN A 64 -28.58 -9.80 -7.07
CA GLN A 64 -28.46 -8.48 -7.67
C GLN A 64 -27.03 -7.93 -7.62
N GLN A 65 -26.78 -6.86 -8.38
CA GLN A 65 -25.47 -6.22 -8.47
C GLN A 65 -25.40 -4.93 -7.65
N VAL A 66 -24.25 -4.71 -7.02
CA VAL A 66 -23.86 -3.46 -6.34
C VAL A 66 -22.73 -2.84 -7.14
N SER A 67 -22.85 -1.55 -7.45
CA SER A 67 -21.80 -0.78 -8.14
C SER A 67 -21.20 0.24 -7.18
N VAL A 68 -19.88 0.17 -6.99
CA VAL A 68 -19.13 1.06 -6.11
C VAL A 68 -18.15 1.87 -6.94
N LEU A 69 -18.32 3.19 -6.91
CA LEU A 69 -17.41 4.15 -7.49
C LEU A 69 -16.24 4.41 -6.54
N VAL A 70 -15.02 4.11 -7.00
CA VAL A 70 -13.78 4.44 -6.32
C VAL A 70 -13.26 5.75 -6.88
N SER A 71 -13.02 6.74 -6.01
CA SER A 71 -12.54 8.06 -6.39
C SER A 71 -11.51 8.58 -5.40
N LEU A 72 -10.69 9.53 -5.85
CA LEU A 72 -9.74 10.28 -5.05
C LEU A 72 -10.19 11.74 -5.00
N GLU A 73 -10.58 12.23 -3.84
CA GLU A 73 -10.91 13.63 -3.61
C GLU A 73 -9.64 14.40 -3.26
N LEU A 74 -9.30 15.39 -4.08
CA LEU A 74 -8.19 16.30 -3.84
C LEU A 74 -8.72 17.56 -3.16
N THR A 75 -8.20 17.87 -1.98
CA THR A 75 -8.64 19.07 -1.24
C THR A 75 -7.81 20.31 -1.58
N ASP A 76 -6.66 20.13 -2.24
CA ASP A 76 -5.77 21.21 -2.69
C ASP A 76 -5.76 21.28 -4.22
N PRO A 77 -6.15 22.43 -4.82
CA PRO A 77 -6.20 22.61 -6.27
C PRO A 77 -4.82 22.61 -6.95
N ASN A 78 -3.72 22.58 -6.19
CA ASN A 78 -2.36 22.46 -6.72
C ASN A 78 -1.87 21.02 -6.81
N ILE A 79 -2.57 20.06 -6.20
CA ILE A 79 -2.25 18.65 -6.34
C ILE A 79 -2.65 18.17 -7.73
N ARG A 80 -1.80 17.33 -8.31
CA ARG A 80 -2.05 16.62 -9.56
C ARG A 80 -1.82 15.13 -9.35
N VAL A 81 -2.69 14.31 -9.94
CA VAL A 81 -2.63 12.85 -9.79
C VAL A 81 -1.99 12.26 -11.04
N SER A 82 -0.73 11.86 -10.93
CA SER A 82 0.00 11.14 -11.98
C SER A 82 -0.20 9.63 -11.88
N ALA A 83 -0.40 9.11 -10.66
CA ALA A 83 -0.72 7.72 -10.42
C ALA A 83 -1.53 7.57 -9.13
N ALA A 84 -2.38 6.55 -9.10
CA ALA A 84 -3.13 6.15 -7.91
C ALA A 84 -3.15 4.63 -7.82
N THR A 85 -2.67 4.10 -6.70
CA THR A 85 -2.82 2.69 -6.35
C THR A 85 -3.86 2.59 -5.25
N PHE A 86 -4.89 1.76 -5.45
CA PHE A 86 -5.93 1.58 -4.45
C PHE A 86 -6.18 0.09 -4.19
N PRO A 87 -5.88 -0.39 -2.97
CA PRO A 87 -6.34 -1.69 -2.50
C PRO A 87 -7.77 -1.58 -1.98
N LEU A 88 -8.62 -2.55 -2.30
CA LEU A 88 -9.99 -2.65 -1.84
C LEU A 88 -10.21 -4.02 -1.19
N LEU A 89 -10.86 -4.02 -0.03
CA LEU A 89 -11.28 -5.21 0.68
C LEU A 89 -12.79 -5.36 0.58
N TYR A 90 -13.26 -6.59 0.37
CA TYR A 90 -14.69 -6.89 0.33
C TYR A 90 -15.00 -8.23 1.01
N ASP A 91 -16.20 -8.38 1.58
CA ASP A 91 -16.65 -9.62 2.20
C ASP A 91 -16.85 -10.73 1.14
N GLY A 92 -15.88 -11.63 1.02
CA GLY A 92 -15.88 -12.67 0.00
C GLY A 92 -16.90 -13.79 0.22
N SER A 93 -17.53 -13.83 1.41
CA SER A 93 -18.61 -14.78 1.72
C SER A 93 -19.99 -14.28 1.26
N LYS A 94 -20.12 -12.96 1.08
CA LYS A 94 -21.40 -12.30 0.72
C LYS A 94 -21.36 -11.62 -0.63
N LEU A 95 -20.18 -11.24 -1.11
CA LEU A 95 -19.98 -10.54 -2.37
C LEU A 95 -19.01 -11.31 -3.26
N ARG A 96 -19.31 -11.32 -4.55
CA ARG A 96 -18.39 -11.79 -5.58
C ARG A 96 -18.04 -10.63 -6.50
N LEU A 97 -16.75 -10.39 -6.70
CA LEU A 97 -16.29 -9.42 -7.68
C LEU A 97 -16.76 -9.86 -9.08
N SER A 98 -17.57 -9.03 -9.72
CA SER A 98 -18.17 -9.29 -11.04
C SER A 98 -17.33 -8.62 -12.14
N SER A 99 -17.06 -7.32 -11.98
CA SER A 99 -16.23 -6.57 -12.93
C SER A 99 -15.57 -5.37 -12.28
N VAL A 100 -14.49 -4.89 -12.91
CA VAL A 100 -13.84 -3.62 -12.59
C VAL A 100 -13.63 -2.86 -13.88
N THR A 101 -14.21 -1.67 -13.95
CA THR A 101 -14.08 -0.76 -15.08
C THR A 101 -13.18 0.40 -14.66
N PRO A 102 -11.88 0.35 -14.96
CA PRO A 102 -10.97 1.46 -14.70
C PRO A 102 -11.38 2.69 -15.52
N ASN A 103 -11.20 3.87 -14.96
CA ASN A 103 -11.48 5.13 -15.64
C ASN A 103 -10.28 5.57 -16.48
N THR A 104 -10.15 4.99 -17.67
CA THR A 104 -9.12 5.36 -18.65
C THR A 104 -9.50 6.56 -19.51
N SER A 105 -10.79 6.93 -19.56
CA SER A 105 -11.27 8.05 -20.37
C SER A 105 -10.89 9.42 -19.80
N SER A 106 -10.67 9.51 -18.48
CA SER A 106 -10.35 10.77 -17.78
C SER A 106 -8.86 11.12 -17.72
N GLY A 107 -7.99 10.35 -18.39
CA GLY A 107 -6.57 10.66 -18.53
C GLY A 107 -5.60 9.60 -18.03
N PHE A 108 -6.05 8.57 -17.30
CA PHE A 108 -5.18 7.43 -16.99
C PHE A 108 -4.92 6.60 -18.26
N THR A 109 -3.64 6.48 -18.63
CA THR A 109 -3.19 5.80 -19.84
C THR A 109 -2.94 4.32 -19.62
N ASP A 110 -2.64 3.91 -18.38
CA ASP A 110 -2.28 2.55 -18.05
C ASP A 110 -2.98 2.06 -16.80
N VAL A 111 -3.22 0.74 -16.78
CA VAL A 111 -3.87 0.02 -15.70
C VAL A 111 -3.00 -1.19 -15.36
N VAL A 112 -2.67 -1.36 -14.09
CA VAL A 112 -1.87 -2.49 -13.58
C VAL A 112 -2.61 -3.15 -12.44
N TRP A 113 -2.85 -4.45 -12.55
CA TRP A 113 -3.43 -5.24 -11.47
C TRP A 113 -2.37 -5.63 -10.44
N LEU A 114 -2.72 -5.55 -9.16
CA LEU A 114 -1.86 -6.05 -8.08
C LEU A 114 -2.01 -7.57 -7.98
N GLU A 115 -0.88 -8.27 -7.81
CA GLU A 115 -0.74 -9.73 -7.91
C GLU A 115 -1.66 -10.52 -6.96
N GLN A 116 -2.11 -9.90 -5.87
CA GLN A 116 -2.91 -10.55 -4.82
C GLN A 116 -4.42 -10.45 -5.05
N SER A 117 -4.87 -9.85 -6.16
CA SER A 117 -6.30 -9.66 -6.43
C SER A 117 -7.06 -11.00 -6.48
N GLY A 118 -8.17 -11.08 -5.74
CA GLY A 118 -8.99 -12.28 -5.56
C GLY A 118 -8.60 -13.16 -4.38
N GLN A 119 -7.45 -12.94 -3.75
CA GLN A 119 -6.98 -13.72 -2.60
C GLN A 119 -7.62 -13.25 -1.29
N THR A 120 -7.69 -14.15 -0.31
CA THR A 120 -8.06 -13.80 1.06
C THR A 120 -7.02 -12.86 1.66
N TYR A 121 -7.47 -11.76 2.26
CA TYR A 121 -6.61 -10.80 2.93
C TYR A 121 -6.36 -11.25 4.39
N PRO A 122 -5.13 -11.61 4.77
CA PRO A 122 -4.85 -12.25 6.05
C PRO A 122 -4.78 -11.27 7.23
N ALA A 123 -4.57 -9.98 6.97
CA ALA A 123 -4.30 -8.98 8.01
C ALA A 123 -5.55 -8.39 8.66
N GLU A 124 -6.74 -8.57 8.07
CA GLU A 124 -8.00 -7.99 8.57
C GLU A 124 -9.20 -8.94 8.44
N GLY A 125 -10.09 -8.94 9.44
CA GLY A 125 -11.40 -9.59 9.35
C GLY A 125 -11.40 -11.12 9.44
N ASN A 126 -10.49 -11.74 10.22
CA ASN A 126 -10.42 -13.19 10.44
C ASN A 126 -10.37 -14.03 9.15
N GLY A 127 -9.83 -13.49 8.05
CA GLY A 127 -9.72 -14.19 6.77
C GLY A 127 -11.02 -14.27 5.95
N GLN A 128 -12.00 -13.42 6.22
CA GLN A 128 -13.25 -13.36 5.45
C GLN A 128 -13.23 -12.30 4.33
N LEU A 129 -12.31 -11.33 4.42
CA LEU A 129 -12.17 -10.30 3.40
C LEU A 129 -11.30 -10.80 2.26
N LYS A 130 -11.72 -10.52 1.02
CA LYS A 130 -10.93 -10.71 -0.19
C LYS A 130 -10.32 -9.39 -0.63
N PHE A 131 -9.13 -9.48 -1.19
CA PHE A 131 -8.37 -8.36 -1.69
C PHE A 131 -8.65 -8.14 -3.18
N MET A 132 -8.75 -6.88 -3.60
CA MET A 132 -8.66 -6.45 -4.99
C MET A 132 -7.72 -5.25 -5.01
N GLY A 133 -6.78 -5.22 -5.95
CA GLY A 133 -5.83 -4.12 -6.02
C GLY A 133 -5.56 -3.72 -7.45
N MET A 134 -5.60 -2.42 -7.71
CA MET A 134 -5.30 -1.86 -9.02
C MET A 134 -4.52 -0.57 -8.88
N ALA A 135 -3.59 -0.35 -9.80
CA ALA A 135 -2.86 0.88 -10.00
C ALA A 135 -3.23 1.49 -11.35
N LEU A 136 -3.45 2.79 -11.34
CA LEU A 136 -3.73 3.61 -12.52
C LEU A 136 -2.61 4.61 -12.69
N VAL A 137 -2.11 4.76 -13.91
CA VAL A 137 -1.02 5.69 -14.24
C VAL A 137 -1.44 6.59 -15.38
N ASN A 138 -1.16 7.88 -15.24
CA ASN A 138 -1.40 8.92 -16.21
C ASN A 138 -0.03 9.43 -16.70
N LYS A 139 0.32 9.12 -17.94
CA LYS A 139 1.58 9.54 -18.58
C LYS A 139 1.51 10.93 -19.22
N ASN A 140 0.41 11.67 -19.05
CA ASN A 140 0.29 13.00 -19.61
C ASN A 140 1.18 14.01 -18.87
N PRO A 141 1.58 15.12 -19.53
CA PRO A 141 2.27 16.22 -18.87
C PRO A 141 1.47 16.80 -17.70
N THR A 142 2.15 17.33 -16.68
CA THR A 142 1.54 17.87 -15.45
C THR A 142 0.40 18.85 -15.70
N ALA A 143 0.51 19.68 -16.75
CA ALA A 143 -0.50 20.66 -17.12
C ALA A 143 -1.86 20.04 -17.49
N ASN A 144 -1.87 18.76 -17.89
CA ASN A 144 -3.06 18.03 -18.33
C ASN A 144 -3.58 17.07 -17.25
N LEU A 145 -2.96 17.03 -16.07
CA LEU A 145 -3.41 16.20 -14.96
C LEU A 145 -4.61 16.86 -14.25
N SER A 146 -5.56 16.05 -13.76
CA SER A 146 -6.72 16.55 -13.02
C SER A 146 -6.31 17.15 -11.68
N ALA A 147 -6.94 18.27 -11.32
CA ALA A 147 -6.73 19.02 -10.08
C ALA A 147 -7.87 18.85 -9.06
N ASN A 148 -8.93 18.11 -9.43
CA ASN A 148 -10.15 17.93 -8.63
C ASN A 148 -10.35 16.46 -8.26
N THR A 149 -11.53 16.11 -7.75
CA THR A 149 -11.93 14.71 -7.55
C THR A 149 -11.72 13.89 -8.82
N VAL A 150 -10.90 12.85 -8.71
CA VAL A 150 -10.56 11.96 -9.81
C VAL A 150 -11.27 10.63 -9.59
N THR A 151 -12.14 10.26 -10.51
CA THR A 151 -12.70 8.91 -10.54
C THR A 151 -11.64 7.92 -10.98
N LEU A 152 -11.43 6.86 -10.19
CA LEU A 152 -10.41 5.85 -10.45
C LEU A 152 -11.01 4.64 -11.18
N ALA A 153 -12.07 4.06 -10.62
CA ALA A 153 -12.74 2.92 -11.22
C ALA A 153 -14.17 2.79 -10.74
N ASN A 154 -14.99 2.10 -11.53
CA ASN A 154 -16.25 1.55 -11.06
C ASN A 154 -16.09 0.04 -10.84
N VAL A 155 -16.44 -0.43 -9.65
CA VAL A 155 -16.29 -1.83 -9.23
C VAL A 155 -17.67 -2.42 -9.00
N THR A 156 -17.97 -3.51 -9.69
CA THR A 156 -19.28 -4.19 -9.60
C THR A 156 -19.14 -5.50 -8.85
N PHE A 157 -20.04 -5.73 -7.91
CA PHE A 157 -20.14 -6.96 -7.12
C PHE A 157 -21.50 -7.60 -7.31
N ASP A 158 -21.52 -8.93 -7.41
CA ASP A 158 -22.76 -9.70 -7.29
C ASP A 158 -22.99 -10.03 -5.80
N ALA A 159 -24.20 -9.76 -5.29
CA ALA A 159 -24.60 -10.16 -3.94
C ALA A 159 -24.94 -11.66 -3.92
N LEU A 160 -24.26 -12.43 -3.07
CA LEU A 160 -24.44 -13.88 -2.97
C LEU A 160 -25.57 -14.26 -1.99
N VAL A 161 -25.71 -13.49 -0.91
CA VAL A 161 -26.69 -13.71 0.17
C VAL A 161 -27.29 -12.38 0.61
N ASN A 162 -28.45 -12.43 1.27
CA ASN A 162 -29.03 -11.26 1.91
C ASN A 162 -28.30 -10.95 3.23
N GLY A 163 -28.18 -9.66 3.58
CA GLY A 163 -27.58 -9.20 4.83
C GLY A 163 -26.51 -8.14 4.60
N ASP A 164 -25.85 -7.73 5.69
CA ASP A 164 -24.86 -6.66 5.64
C ASP A 164 -23.51 -7.17 5.13
N ALA A 165 -22.97 -6.52 4.10
CA ALA A 165 -21.64 -6.77 3.55
C ALA A 165 -20.78 -5.51 3.65
N VAL A 166 -19.48 -5.69 3.80
CA VAL A 166 -18.52 -4.60 3.94
C VAL A 166 -17.65 -4.53 2.69
N ILE A 167 -17.46 -3.30 2.19
CA ILE A 167 -16.49 -2.94 1.18
C ILE A 167 -15.72 -1.74 1.75
N LYS A 168 -14.39 -1.86 1.89
CA LYS A 168 -13.56 -0.83 2.52
C LYS A 168 -12.14 -0.80 1.98
N PHE A 169 -11.41 0.28 2.25
CA PHE A 169 -9.96 0.29 2.13
C PHE A 169 -9.33 -0.45 3.33
N PRO A 170 -8.13 -1.03 3.19
CA PRO A 170 -7.35 -1.52 4.33
C PRO A 170 -7.10 -0.41 5.35
N ASP A 171 -7.14 -0.74 6.64
CA ASP A 171 -6.98 0.20 7.75
C ASP A 171 -5.51 0.67 7.87
N ASP A 172 -4.56 -0.11 7.35
CA ASP A 172 -3.16 0.27 7.22
C ASP A 172 -2.99 1.30 6.07
N ASN A 173 -3.06 2.60 6.42
CA ASN A 173 -2.77 3.75 5.55
C ASN A 173 -1.38 3.73 4.86
N LYS A 174 -0.55 2.69 5.09
CA LYS A 174 0.78 2.52 4.51
C LYS A 174 0.76 2.30 2.99
N ALA A 175 -0.36 1.85 2.42
CA ALA A 175 -0.50 1.61 0.98
C ALA A 175 -1.02 2.82 0.18
N LEU A 176 -1.39 3.91 0.85
CA LEU A 176 -1.91 5.12 0.20
C LEU A 176 -0.75 6.01 -0.25
N GLN A 177 -0.09 5.62 -1.33
CA GLN A 177 0.94 6.45 -1.96
C GLN A 177 0.30 7.33 -3.03
N VAL A 178 -0.04 8.57 -2.67
CA VAL A 178 -0.33 9.61 -3.66
C VAL A 178 0.99 10.26 -4.04
N VAL A 179 1.46 9.98 -5.25
CA VAL A 179 2.66 10.64 -5.80
C VAL A 179 2.23 11.99 -6.37
N GLY A 180 2.23 13.01 -5.52
CA GLY A 180 2.17 14.40 -5.95
C GLY A 180 3.58 14.90 -6.28
N THR A 181 3.76 15.49 -7.46
CA THR A 181 4.98 16.19 -7.85
C THR A 181 4.77 17.69 -7.66
N SER A 182 5.66 18.35 -6.90
CA SER A 182 5.83 19.79 -6.97
C SER A 182 6.82 20.13 -8.07
N LEU A 183 6.51 21.14 -8.89
CA LEU A 183 7.52 21.90 -9.63
C LEU A 183 7.63 23.27 -8.98
#